data_AF-A0A519EH48-F1
#
_entry.id   AF-A0A519EH48-F1
#
_cell.length_a   1.000
_cell.length_b   1.000
_cell.length_c   1.000
_cell.angle_alpha   90.00
_cell.angle_beta   90.00
_cell.angle_gamma   90.00
#
_symmetry.space_group_name_H-M   'P 1'
#
loop_
_entity.id
_entity.type
_entity.pdbx_description
1 polymer ?
#
loop_
_entity_poly.entity_id
_entity_poly.type
_entity_poly.pdbx_seq_one_letter_code
_entity_poly.pdbx_strand_id
1 'polypeptide(L)'
;MRSWLSLRSWRLPWTSGALLLVVAIGVPAGLLLNRTDPSQAIASAPLATDPPSDVKTIEWTELMPPGWDPRSKVGKAGKAGTAGGTDISKLADDDPIARQMLKDLRDAFDNAPVRPELDGRRVRLRGYAVPVGVGWGGTDEFLLVPTFGACIHSPPPPPNQIVYVKTPSKIEGVRAMSIVTVTGTLEVHAIDSALATSGYRLVPETVRVER
;
A
#
# COMPACT_ATOMS: atom_id res chain seq x y z
N MET A 1 25.25 4.15 -57.37
CA MET A 1 24.65 3.56 -58.59
C MET A 1 23.81 2.35 -58.17
N ARG A 2 22.54 2.30 -58.62
CA ARG A 2 21.62 1.16 -58.89
C ARG A 2 21.92 -0.18 -58.19
N SER A 3 21.00 -0.86 -57.50
CA SER A 3 19.83 -1.62 -58.02
C SER A 3 19.32 -2.48 -56.83
N TRP A 4 18.07 -2.36 -56.36
CA TRP A 4 16.86 -3.15 -56.73
C TRP A 4 16.96 -4.70 -56.63
N LEU A 5 15.92 -5.25 -55.98
CA LEU A 5 15.26 -6.58 -56.09
C LEU A 5 15.25 -7.38 -54.76
N SER A 6 14.25 -8.15 -54.36
CA SER A 6 12.80 -8.29 -54.58
C SER A 6 12.41 -9.66 -54.00
N LEU A 7 11.35 -9.70 -53.19
CA LEU A 7 10.34 -10.77 -53.00
C LEU A 7 10.78 -12.22 -52.71
N ARG A 8 10.19 -12.78 -51.64
CA ARG A 8 9.66 -14.16 -51.68
C ARG A 8 8.43 -14.33 -50.80
N SER A 9 7.28 -14.28 -51.44
CA SER A 9 5.98 -14.73 -50.96
C SER A 9 5.91 -16.26 -50.93
N TRP A 10 5.38 -16.86 -49.86
CA TRP A 10 4.99 -18.28 -49.86
C TRP A 10 3.46 -18.36 -49.87
N ARG A 11 2.93 -18.95 -50.95
CA ARG A 11 1.56 -19.48 -51.05
C ARG A 11 1.68 -21.00 -51.04
N LEU A 12 0.83 -21.68 -50.28
CA LEU A 12 0.64 -23.13 -50.37
C LEU A 12 -0.77 -23.45 -50.90
N PRO A 13 -0.93 -24.54 -51.65
CA PRO A 13 -2.05 -24.76 -52.57
C PRO A 13 -3.28 -25.46 -51.97
N TRP A 14 -4.39 -25.29 -52.69
CA TRP A 14 -5.66 -26.00 -52.58
C TRP A 14 -5.55 -27.51 -52.86
N THR A 15 -6.40 -28.30 -52.19
CA THR A 15 -6.93 -29.57 -52.72
C THR A 15 -8.43 -29.67 -52.44
N SER A 16 -9.17 -30.12 -53.47
CA SER A 16 -10.63 -30.13 -53.61
C SER A 16 -11.29 -31.44 -53.16
N GLY A 17 -12.61 -31.37 -52.88
CA GLY A 17 -13.61 -32.45 -53.03
C GLY A 17 -13.76 -33.43 -51.85
N ALA A 18 -14.93 -33.99 -51.50
CA ALA A 18 -16.25 -33.99 -52.13
C ALA A 18 -17.33 -34.53 -51.14
N LEU A 19 -18.59 -34.17 -51.45
CA LEU A 19 -19.88 -34.87 -51.27
C LEU A 19 -20.36 -35.46 -49.91
N LEU A 20 -21.41 -34.80 -49.39
CA LEU A 20 -22.74 -35.28 -48.97
C LEU A 20 -22.91 -36.67 -48.31
N LEU A 21 -23.45 -36.63 -47.09
CA LEU A 21 -24.56 -37.51 -46.69
C LEU A 21 -25.50 -36.76 -45.73
N VAL A 22 -26.72 -36.54 -46.19
CA VAL A 22 -27.85 -36.03 -45.41
C VAL A 22 -28.41 -37.18 -44.60
N VAL A 23 -28.41 -37.05 -43.27
CA VAL A 23 -29.32 -37.82 -42.41
C VAL A 23 -30.12 -36.82 -41.59
N ALA A 24 -31.37 -36.64 -41.99
CA ALA A 24 -32.35 -35.88 -41.24
C ALA A 24 -32.80 -36.71 -40.03
N ILE A 25 -32.38 -36.31 -38.83
CA ILE A 25 -32.97 -36.76 -37.57
C ILE A 25 -33.79 -35.57 -37.05
N GLY A 26 -35.11 -35.75 -36.97
CA GLY A 26 -36.02 -34.76 -36.43
C GLY A 26 -35.68 -34.45 -34.97
N VAL A 27 -35.42 -33.18 -34.67
CA VAL A 27 -35.30 -32.67 -33.30
C VAL A 27 -36.70 -32.22 -32.85
N PRO A 28 -37.27 -32.80 -31.78
CA PRO A 28 -38.54 -32.32 -31.25
C PRO A 28 -38.39 -30.90 -30.70
N ALA A 29 -39.36 -30.06 -31.04
CA ALA A 29 -39.52 -28.71 -30.52
C ALA A 29 -39.69 -28.75 -29.00
N GLY A 30 -38.71 -28.20 -28.28
CA GLY A 30 -38.72 -28.12 -26.83
C GLY A 30 -37.43 -27.52 -26.27
N LEU A 31 -36.87 -26.49 -26.91
CA LEU A 31 -35.70 -25.78 -26.40
C LEU A 31 -36.18 -24.62 -25.51
N LEU A 32 -36.43 -24.91 -24.24
CA LEU A 32 -36.43 -23.86 -23.21
C LEU A 32 -35.01 -23.28 -23.18
N LEU A 33 -34.87 -22.03 -23.60
CA LEU A 33 -33.66 -21.25 -23.39
C LEU A 33 -33.48 -21.08 -21.89
N ASN A 34 -32.74 -21.99 -21.25
CA ASN A 34 -32.17 -21.71 -19.96
C ASN A 34 -31.07 -20.66 -20.19
N ARG A 35 -31.43 -19.38 -20.04
CA ARG A 35 -30.45 -18.31 -19.87
C ARG A 35 -29.64 -18.67 -18.63
N THR A 36 -28.46 -19.24 -18.84
CA THR A 36 -27.42 -19.21 -17.81
C THR A 36 -27.05 -17.75 -17.63
N ASP A 37 -27.61 -17.17 -16.58
CA ASP A 37 -27.30 -15.84 -16.11
C ASP A 37 -25.80 -15.82 -15.75
N PRO A 38 -24.95 -15.01 -16.42
CA PRO A 38 -23.53 -14.91 -16.05
C PRO A 38 -23.33 -14.41 -14.61
N SER A 39 -24.40 -13.93 -13.96
CA SER A 39 -24.44 -13.56 -12.53
C SER A 39 -24.25 -14.75 -11.56
N GLN A 40 -24.41 -16.00 -12.00
CA GLN A 40 -24.29 -17.19 -11.13
C GLN A 40 -22.92 -17.89 -11.19
N ALA A 41 -21.97 -17.39 -11.99
CA ALA A 41 -20.61 -17.94 -12.08
C ALA A 41 -19.61 -17.30 -11.08
N ILE A 42 -20.11 -16.58 -10.07
CA ILE A 42 -19.30 -16.05 -8.95
C ILE A 42 -19.63 -16.84 -7.68
N ALA A 43 -19.60 -18.17 -7.77
CA ALA A 43 -19.63 -19.03 -6.60
C ALA A 43 -18.19 -19.29 -6.14
N SER A 44 -17.76 -18.47 -5.18
CA SER A 44 -16.88 -18.87 -4.07
C SER A 44 -15.54 -19.52 -4.44
N ALA A 45 -14.61 -18.72 -4.97
CA ALA A 45 -13.23 -18.89 -4.51
C ALA A 45 -13.22 -18.55 -3.01
N PRO A 46 -12.65 -19.38 -2.12
CA PRO A 46 -12.58 -19.04 -0.70
C PRO A 46 -11.83 -17.71 -0.59
N LEU A 47 -12.47 -16.70 0.03
CA LEU A 47 -11.75 -15.54 0.55
C LEU A 47 -10.61 -16.10 1.41
N ALA A 48 -9.41 -15.58 1.20
CA ALA A 48 -8.25 -15.87 2.03
C ALA A 48 -8.71 -15.87 3.50
N THR A 49 -8.65 -17.04 4.13
CA THR A 49 -9.10 -17.25 5.51
C THR A 49 -8.52 -16.15 6.38
N ASP A 50 -9.37 -15.52 7.20
CA ASP A 50 -8.90 -14.59 8.22
C ASP A 50 -7.84 -15.28 9.08
N PRO A 51 -6.68 -14.64 9.31
CA PRO A 51 -5.68 -15.22 10.18
C PRO A 51 -6.28 -15.35 11.59
N PRO A 52 -5.77 -16.29 12.40
CA PRO A 52 -6.37 -16.62 13.69
C PRO A 52 -6.58 -15.37 14.56
N SER A 53 -7.65 -15.42 15.35
CA SER A 53 -8.17 -14.33 16.19
C SER A 53 -7.31 -14.03 17.42
N ASP A 54 -6.14 -14.66 17.55
CA ASP A 54 -5.21 -14.60 18.68
C ASP A 54 -4.19 -13.45 18.57
N VAL A 55 -4.00 -12.88 17.37
CA VAL A 55 -3.05 -11.78 17.17
C VAL A 55 -3.67 -10.43 17.55
N LYS A 56 -2.97 -9.67 18.40
CA LYS A 56 -3.36 -8.31 18.75
C LYS A 56 -3.27 -7.40 17.52
N THR A 57 -4.41 -6.92 17.05
CA THR A 57 -4.47 -5.76 16.16
C THR A 57 -4.08 -4.51 16.95
N ILE A 58 -3.11 -3.75 16.45
CA ILE A 58 -2.69 -2.47 17.01
C ILE A 58 -3.10 -1.32 16.10
N GLU A 59 -3.41 -0.19 16.71
CA GLU A 59 -3.63 1.07 16.02
C GLU A 59 -2.35 1.91 15.95
N TRP A 60 -2.27 2.80 14.96
CA TRP A 60 -1.09 3.66 14.77
C TRP A 60 -0.76 4.53 15.98
N THR A 61 -1.78 4.97 16.72
CA THR A 61 -1.60 5.75 17.96
C THR A 61 -0.91 4.94 19.05
N GLU A 62 -0.98 3.61 19.02
CA GLU A 62 -0.29 2.75 19.98
C GLU A 62 1.21 2.67 19.72
N LEU A 63 1.71 3.07 18.54
CA LEU A 63 3.15 3.18 18.25
C LEU A 63 3.79 4.42 18.87
N MET A 64 2.99 5.37 19.37
CA MET A 64 3.45 6.57 20.05
C MET A 64 3.40 6.37 21.56
N PRO A 65 4.40 6.85 22.34
CA PRO A 65 4.32 6.81 23.79
C PRO A 65 3.06 7.50 24.32
N PRO A 66 2.37 6.93 25.33
CA PRO A 66 1.17 7.53 25.90
C PRO A 66 1.41 8.98 26.35
N GLY A 67 0.55 9.89 25.89
CA GLY A 67 0.62 11.32 26.25
C GLY A 67 1.69 12.12 25.51
N TRP A 68 2.45 11.52 24.59
CA TRP A 68 3.36 12.27 23.72
C TRP A 68 2.57 13.10 22.69
N ASP A 69 2.76 14.42 22.70
CA ASP A 69 2.24 15.35 21.69
C ASP A 69 3.42 16.12 21.08
N PRO A 70 3.67 15.97 19.77
CA PRO A 70 4.78 16.67 19.11
C PRO A 70 4.59 18.19 19.09
N ARG A 71 3.39 18.71 19.38
CA ARG A 71 3.11 20.15 19.46
C ARG A 71 3.28 20.72 20.86
N SER A 72 3.68 19.92 21.84
CA SER A 72 3.84 20.36 23.23
C SER A 72 4.73 21.61 23.38
N LYS A 73 5.78 21.72 22.55
CA LYS A 73 6.71 22.86 22.54
C LYS A 73 6.15 24.13 21.90
N VAL A 74 5.29 24.01 20.89
CA VAL A 74 4.65 25.17 20.23
C VAL A 74 3.32 25.57 20.86
N GLY A 75 2.96 24.88 21.94
CA GLY A 75 1.70 25.06 22.66
C GLY A 75 0.52 24.33 22.01
N LYS A 76 -0.55 24.16 22.79
CA LYS A 76 -1.79 23.55 22.28
C LYS A 76 -2.34 24.40 21.14
N ALA A 77 -2.80 23.76 20.07
CA ALA A 77 -3.66 24.44 19.11
C ALA A 77 -4.86 25.02 19.85
N GLY A 78 -5.03 26.34 19.75
CA GLY A 78 -6.17 27.05 20.31
C GLY A 78 -7.30 27.09 19.29
N LYS A 79 -7.90 28.27 19.10
CA LYS A 79 -8.78 28.53 17.95
C LYS A 79 -7.99 28.31 16.64
N ALA A 80 -8.69 28.00 15.55
CA ALA A 80 -8.07 27.88 14.22
C ALA A 80 -7.14 29.08 13.97
N GLY A 81 -5.89 28.80 13.58
CA GLY A 81 -4.87 29.82 13.39
C GLY A 81 -4.09 30.21 14.65
N THR A 82 -4.29 29.57 15.82
CA THR A 82 -3.55 29.88 17.05
C THR A 82 -2.78 28.68 17.63
N ALA A 83 -1.57 28.90 18.13
CA ALA A 83 -0.81 27.93 18.93
C ALA A 83 -0.05 28.64 20.06
N GLY A 84 -0.14 28.07 21.27
CA GLY A 84 0.52 28.66 22.46
C GLY A 84 0.01 30.06 22.83
N GLY A 85 -1.22 30.43 22.42
CA GLY A 85 -1.77 31.78 22.58
C GLY A 85 -1.35 32.77 21.49
N THR A 86 -0.48 32.37 20.56
CA THR A 86 -0.05 33.18 19.41
C THR A 86 -1.01 32.98 18.24
N ASP A 87 -1.44 34.07 17.59
CA ASP A 87 -2.21 34.03 16.34
C ASP A 87 -1.27 33.85 15.14
N ILE A 88 -0.99 32.58 14.83
CA ILE A 88 -0.13 32.14 13.72
C ILE A 88 -0.63 32.69 12.38
N SER A 89 -1.94 32.88 12.22
CA SER A 89 -2.52 33.38 10.95
C SER A 89 -2.07 34.81 10.59
N LYS A 90 -1.51 35.54 11.56
CA LYS A 90 -0.98 36.89 11.38
C LYS A 90 0.54 36.95 11.26
N LEU A 91 1.23 35.82 11.41
CA LEU A 91 2.67 35.76 11.25
C LEU A 91 3.01 35.57 9.77
N ALA A 92 4.01 36.28 9.29
CA ALA A 92 4.64 35.96 8.01
C ALA A 92 5.54 34.72 8.16
N ASP A 93 5.79 33.99 7.08
CA ASP A 93 6.62 32.79 7.11
C ASP A 93 8.08 33.07 7.54
N ASP A 94 8.58 34.29 7.29
CA ASP A 94 9.91 34.74 7.69
C ASP A 94 9.96 35.36 9.11
N ASP A 95 8.82 35.45 9.79
CA ASP A 95 8.73 35.93 11.16
C ASP A 95 9.60 35.04 12.09
N PRO A 96 10.42 35.64 12.98
CA PRO A 96 11.26 34.87 13.90
C PRO A 96 10.49 33.86 14.76
N ILE A 97 9.27 34.18 15.18
CA ILE A 97 8.40 33.32 15.98
C ILE A 97 7.91 32.15 15.12
N ALA A 98 7.41 32.41 13.91
CA ALA A 98 6.97 31.37 12.99
C ALA A 98 8.11 30.38 12.67
N ARG A 99 9.31 30.91 12.39
CA ARG A 99 10.51 30.10 12.18
C ARG A 99 10.92 29.33 13.43
N GLN A 100 10.73 29.85 14.63
CA GLN A 100 11.04 29.11 15.86
C GLN A 100 10.06 27.96 16.08
N MET A 101 8.76 28.23 15.95
CA MET A 101 7.74 27.20 16.12
C MET A 101 7.88 26.07 15.09
N LEU A 102 8.17 26.41 13.83
CA LEU A 102 8.42 25.40 12.80
C LEU A 102 9.65 24.53 13.14
N LYS A 103 10.73 25.13 13.64
CA LYS A 103 11.92 24.39 14.09
C LYS A 103 11.57 23.47 15.26
N ASP A 104 10.87 23.96 16.28
CA ASP A 104 10.52 23.15 17.45
C ASP A 104 9.61 21.96 17.09
N LEU A 105 8.68 22.15 16.15
CA LEU A 105 7.83 21.08 15.61
C LEU A 105 8.64 20.08 14.80
N ARG A 106 9.53 20.56 13.93
CA ARG A 106 10.42 19.71 13.14
C ARG A 106 11.27 18.84 14.05
N ASP A 107 11.92 19.45 15.04
CA ASP A 107 12.75 18.75 16.01
C ASP A 107 11.95 17.69 16.80
N ALA A 108 10.69 18.00 17.16
CA ALA A 108 9.82 17.03 17.82
C ALA A 108 9.45 15.85 16.92
N PHE A 109 9.22 16.09 15.62
CA PHE A 109 8.92 15.04 14.64
C PHE A 109 10.14 14.17 14.35
N ASP A 110 11.30 14.79 14.14
CA ASP A 110 12.54 14.08 13.79
C ASP A 110 13.05 13.23 14.97
N ASN A 111 12.81 13.68 16.21
CA ASN A 111 13.17 12.97 17.45
C ASN A 111 11.98 12.26 18.10
N ALA A 112 10.98 11.88 17.32
CA ALA A 112 9.79 11.25 17.86
C ALA A 112 10.12 9.92 18.57
N PRO A 113 9.79 9.78 19.87
CA PRO A 113 10.17 8.61 20.65
C PRO A 113 9.38 7.37 20.22
N VAL A 114 10.05 6.23 20.24
CA VAL A 114 9.46 4.90 20.07
C VAL A 114 9.04 4.31 21.42
N ARG A 115 8.34 3.17 21.40
CA ARG A 115 7.91 2.42 22.57
C ARG A 115 8.69 1.10 22.69
N PRO A 116 9.74 1.04 23.55
CA PRO A 116 10.56 -0.16 23.72
C PRO A 116 9.75 -1.41 24.09
N GLU A 117 8.63 -1.25 24.80
CA GLU A 117 7.75 -2.35 25.21
C GLU A 117 6.98 -3.04 24.07
N LEU A 118 7.03 -2.47 22.86
CA LEU A 118 6.50 -3.07 21.64
C LEU A 118 7.50 -3.98 20.93
N ASP A 119 8.77 -3.98 21.34
CA ASP A 119 9.80 -4.82 20.74
C ASP A 119 9.51 -6.32 20.93
N GLY A 120 9.70 -7.09 19.87
CA GLY A 120 9.43 -8.53 19.82
C GLY A 120 7.96 -8.92 19.89
N ARG A 121 7.02 -7.96 19.86
CA ARG A 121 5.59 -8.26 19.98
C ARG A 121 5.02 -8.71 18.64
N ARG A 122 4.31 -9.83 18.65
CA ARG A 122 3.48 -10.25 17.52
C ARG A 122 2.25 -9.37 17.42
N VAL A 123 2.09 -8.69 16.29
CA VAL A 123 1.02 -7.70 16.07
C VAL A 123 0.42 -7.83 14.68
N ARG A 124 -0.77 -7.24 14.51
CA ARG A 124 -1.39 -6.98 13.21
C ARG A 124 -1.58 -5.48 13.06
N LEU A 125 -1.05 -4.91 11.98
CA LEU A 125 -1.11 -3.48 11.70
C LEU A 125 -1.59 -3.25 10.27
N ARG A 126 -2.60 -2.40 10.13
CA ARG A 126 -3.16 -2.00 8.83
C ARG A 126 -2.64 -0.61 8.46
N GLY A 127 -2.28 -0.41 7.20
CA GLY A 127 -1.84 0.89 6.70
C GLY A 127 -1.74 0.93 5.19
N TYR A 128 -1.03 1.93 4.69
CA TYR A 128 -0.76 2.10 3.27
C TYR A 128 0.69 1.72 2.96
N ALA A 129 0.91 0.95 1.89
CA ALA A 129 2.25 0.57 1.46
C ALA A 129 2.88 1.63 0.54
N VAL A 130 4.10 2.06 0.86
CA VAL A 130 4.93 2.94 0.02
C VAL A 130 6.19 2.17 -0.38
N PRO A 131 6.26 1.62 -1.61
CA PRO A 131 7.42 0.86 -2.07
C PRO A 131 8.71 1.69 -2.01
N VAL A 132 9.78 1.13 -1.43
CA VAL A 132 11.09 1.80 -1.34
C VAL A 132 11.86 1.72 -2.67
N GLY A 133 11.53 0.76 -3.54
CA GLY A 133 12.12 0.56 -4.85
C GLY A 133 11.13 0.73 -6.01
N VAL A 134 11.67 0.82 -7.23
CA VAL A 134 10.89 0.96 -8.46
C VAL A 134 10.73 -0.41 -9.10
N GLY A 135 9.51 -0.95 -9.12
CA GLY A 135 9.22 -2.24 -9.72
C GLY A 135 7.80 -2.33 -10.27
N TRP A 136 7.66 -2.77 -11.52
CA TRP A 136 6.35 -3.06 -12.10
C TRP A 136 5.81 -4.37 -11.51
N GLY A 137 4.56 -4.37 -11.03
CA GLY A 137 3.85 -5.61 -10.66
C GLY A 137 4.01 -6.11 -9.21
N GLY A 138 4.44 -5.28 -8.25
CA GLY A 138 4.54 -5.63 -6.83
C GLY A 138 5.78 -5.07 -6.14
N THR A 139 5.94 -5.32 -4.84
CA THR A 139 7.17 -5.02 -4.08
C THR A 139 7.41 -6.06 -3.00
N ASP A 140 8.67 -6.30 -2.65
CA ASP A 140 9.10 -7.04 -1.46
C ASP A 140 9.55 -6.11 -0.32
N GLU A 141 9.67 -4.81 -0.59
CA GLU A 141 10.18 -3.82 0.36
C GLU A 141 9.34 -2.52 0.31
N PHE A 142 8.81 -2.10 1.46
CA PHE A 142 7.95 -0.92 1.55
C PHE A 142 7.95 -0.32 2.96
N LEU A 143 7.61 0.97 3.02
CA LEU A 143 7.19 1.63 4.25
C LEU A 143 5.69 1.47 4.40
N LEU A 144 5.23 1.04 5.57
CA LEU A 144 3.84 1.07 5.98
C LEU A 144 3.59 2.38 6.72
N VAL A 145 2.52 3.10 6.35
CA VAL A 145 2.19 4.43 6.88
C VAL A 145 0.69 4.55 7.23
N PRO A 146 0.31 5.45 8.16
CA PRO A 146 -1.06 5.56 8.68
C PRO A 146 -2.06 6.15 7.68
N THR A 147 -1.60 7.03 6.80
CA THR A 147 -2.48 7.86 5.97
C THR A 147 -2.13 7.80 4.50
N PHE A 148 -3.15 7.96 3.67
CA PHE A 148 -2.95 8.13 2.24
C PHE A 148 -2.15 9.41 1.96
N GLY A 149 -1.23 9.38 1.00
CA GLY A 149 -0.37 10.51 0.64
C GLY A 149 0.90 10.68 1.50
N ALA A 150 1.09 9.89 2.55
CA ALA A 150 2.34 9.94 3.31
C ALA A 150 3.54 9.48 2.46
N CYS A 151 4.68 10.14 2.65
CA CYS A 151 5.96 9.85 1.96
C CYS A 151 5.98 10.00 0.43
N ILE A 152 4.89 10.45 -0.22
CA ILE A 152 4.89 10.80 -1.65
C ILE A 152 5.13 12.30 -1.90
N HIS A 153 4.97 13.14 -0.87
CA HIS A 153 5.31 14.56 -0.85
C HIS A 153 5.84 14.93 0.53
N SER A 154 6.49 16.10 0.64
CA SER A 154 7.12 16.54 1.88
C SER A 154 6.11 17.03 2.93
N PRO A 155 6.49 16.97 4.22
CA PRO A 155 7.52 16.12 4.82
C PRO A 155 7.00 14.72 5.19
N PRO A 156 7.89 13.71 5.35
CA PRO A 156 7.49 12.39 5.83
C PRO A 156 6.91 12.46 7.26
N PRO A 157 6.07 11.47 7.66
CA PRO A 157 5.64 11.33 9.05
C PRO A 157 6.84 11.16 10.01
N PRO A 158 6.64 11.38 11.32
CA PRO A 158 7.63 11.05 12.33
C PRO A 158 8.05 9.57 12.27
N PRO A 159 9.29 9.19 12.65
CA PRO A 159 9.76 7.80 12.60
C PRO A 159 8.87 6.82 13.39
N ASN A 160 8.28 7.25 14.51
CA ASN A 160 7.35 6.43 15.29
C ASN A 160 5.95 6.25 14.64
N GLN A 161 5.76 6.76 13.42
CA GLN A 161 4.58 6.61 12.56
C GLN A 161 4.95 6.04 11.18
N ILE A 162 6.12 5.44 11.04
CA ILE A 162 6.57 4.74 9.85
C ILE A 162 7.07 3.36 10.28
N VAL A 163 6.59 2.31 9.61
CA VAL A 163 7.03 0.92 9.87
C VAL A 163 7.67 0.37 8.60
N TYR A 164 8.93 -0.05 8.67
CA TYR A 164 9.61 -0.69 7.56
C TYR A 164 9.22 -2.16 7.46
N VAL A 165 8.88 -2.63 6.26
CA VAL A 165 8.51 -4.02 5.99
C VAL A 165 9.33 -4.54 4.81
N LYS A 166 9.95 -5.70 5.00
CA LYS A 166 10.65 -6.44 3.95
C LYS A 166 10.28 -7.91 3.99
N THR A 167 9.81 -8.44 2.87
CA THR A 167 9.52 -9.86 2.65
C THR A 167 10.67 -10.54 1.89
N PRO A 168 10.82 -11.87 2.00
CA PRO A 168 11.84 -12.60 1.24
C PRO A 168 11.52 -12.69 -0.27
N SER A 169 10.25 -12.50 -0.64
CA SER A 169 9.77 -12.56 -2.02
C SER A 169 8.80 -11.41 -2.29
N LYS A 170 8.71 -11.01 -3.55
CA LYS A 170 7.82 -9.95 -4.03
C LYS A 170 6.35 -10.29 -3.77
N ILE A 171 5.60 -9.32 -3.27
CA ILE A 171 4.15 -9.42 -3.09
C ILE A 171 3.48 -8.87 -4.34
N GLU A 172 2.80 -9.72 -5.10
CA GLU A 172 2.06 -9.31 -6.28
C GLU A 172 0.90 -8.37 -5.92
N GLY A 173 0.63 -7.40 -6.78
CA GLY A 173 -0.51 -6.49 -6.62
C GLY A 173 -0.34 -5.40 -5.56
N VAL A 174 0.69 -5.43 -4.72
CA VAL A 174 1.06 -4.27 -3.88
C VAL A 174 1.57 -3.16 -4.80
N ARG A 175 0.83 -2.06 -4.82
CA ARG A 175 1.17 -0.82 -5.53
C ARG A 175 1.42 0.28 -4.50
N ALA A 176 1.96 1.41 -4.97
CA ALA A 176 2.02 2.60 -4.14
C ALA A 176 0.63 2.94 -3.61
N MET A 177 0.55 3.13 -2.30
CA MET A 177 -0.66 3.42 -1.55
C MET A 177 -1.71 2.30 -1.53
N SER A 178 -1.35 1.07 -1.88
CA SER A 178 -2.20 -0.09 -1.59
C SER A 178 -2.45 -0.16 -0.09
N ILE A 179 -3.71 -0.42 0.28
CA ILE A 179 -4.06 -0.72 1.66
C ILE A 179 -3.60 -2.14 1.94
N VAL A 180 -2.78 -2.31 2.98
CA VAL A 180 -2.28 -3.62 3.38
C VAL A 180 -2.46 -3.83 4.87
N THR A 181 -2.71 -5.08 5.24
CA THR A 181 -2.67 -5.55 6.62
C THR A 181 -1.48 -6.47 6.77
N VAL A 182 -0.54 -6.10 7.65
CA VAL A 182 0.66 -6.89 7.93
C VAL A 182 0.49 -7.53 9.30
N THR A 183 0.64 -8.85 9.37
CA THR A 183 0.77 -9.58 10.64
C THR A 183 2.19 -10.08 10.77
N GLY A 184 2.83 -9.87 11.92
CA GLY A 184 4.22 -10.27 12.13
C GLY A 184 4.78 -9.84 13.47
N THR A 185 6.11 -9.90 13.60
CA THR A 185 6.83 -9.47 14.81
C THR A 185 7.32 -8.04 14.64
N LEU A 186 6.89 -7.15 15.52
CA LEU A 186 7.30 -5.75 15.56
C LEU A 186 8.63 -5.63 16.30
N GLU A 187 9.59 -4.97 15.69
CA GLU A 187 10.93 -4.68 16.23
C GLU A 187 11.09 -3.17 16.37
N VAL A 188 11.61 -2.73 17.51
CA VAL A 188 11.99 -1.34 17.75
C VAL A 188 13.39 -1.15 17.15
N HIS A 189 13.43 -0.78 15.88
CA HIS A 189 14.66 -0.69 15.12
C HIS A 189 14.59 0.46 14.13
N ALA A 190 15.51 1.41 14.28
CA ALA A 190 15.64 2.53 13.36
C ALA A 190 16.17 2.03 12.02
N ILE A 191 15.47 2.33 10.92
CA ILE A 191 15.89 1.98 9.56
C ILE A 191 15.81 3.21 8.69
N ASP A 192 16.96 3.59 8.15
CA ASP A 192 17.06 4.61 7.12
C ASP A 192 16.80 3.97 5.75
N SER A 193 15.77 4.46 5.06
CA SER A 193 15.45 4.09 3.69
C SER A 193 15.64 5.27 2.75
N ALA A 194 15.54 5.03 1.45
CA ALA A 194 15.59 6.11 0.45
C ALA A 194 14.44 7.14 0.59
N LEU A 195 13.36 6.80 1.31
CA LEU A 195 12.17 7.65 1.44
C LEU A 195 12.06 8.34 2.79
N ALA A 196 12.40 7.65 3.88
CA ALA A 196 12.30 8.15 5.25
C ALA A 196 13.03 7.22 6.24
N THR A 197 13.22 7.72 7.46
CA THR A 197 13.62 6.90 8.62
C THR A 197 12.38 6.34 9.31
N SER A 198 12.32 5.02 9.50
CA SER A 198 11.32 4.35 10.33
C SER A 198 11.86 4.08 11.71
N GLY A 199 11.04 4.24 12.75
CA GLY A 199 11.39 3.85 14.13
C GLY A 199 11.10 2.38 14.43
N TYR A 200 10.38 1.70 13.54
CA TYR A 200 9.98 0.31 13.70
C TYR A 200 10.22 -0.50 12.43
N ARG A 201 10.53 -1.78 12.61
CA ARG A 201 10.49 -2.80 11.57
C ARG A 201 9.40 -3.80 11.92
N LEU A 202 8.64 -4.26 10.94
CA LEU A 202 7.69 -5.36 11.14
C LEU A 202 8.13 -6.52 10.27
N VAL A 203 8.66 -7.57 10.91
CA VAL A 203 9.06 -8.81 10.25
C VAL A 203 7.79 -9.58 9.90
N PRO A 204 7.40 -9.65 8.61
CA PRO A 204 6.07 -10.10 8.23
C PRO A 204 5.96 -11.64 8.25
N GLU A 205 4.91 -12.14 8.90
CA GLU A 205 4.43 -13.52 8.72
C GLU A 205 3.44 -13.58 7.56
N THR A 206 2.52 -12.61 7.49
CA THR A 206 1.56 -12.46 6.40
C THR A 206 1.43 -10.99 6.00
N VAL A 207 1.25 -10.75 4.71
CA VAL A 207 0.86 -9.45 4.15
C VAL A 207 -0.38 -9.67 3.29
N ARG A 208 -1.49 -9.03 3.67
CA ARG A 208 -2.74 -9.06 2.92
C ARG A 208 -2.94 -7.73 2.22
N VAL A 209 -3.17 -7.76 0.91
CA VAL A 209 -3.60 -6.59 0.14
C VAL A 209 -5.12 -6.52 0.20
N GLU A 210 -5.65 -5.41 0.70
CA GLU A 210 -7.09 -5.16 0.73
C GLU A 210 -7.55 -4.71 -0.67
N ARG A 211 -8.70 -5.20 -1.13
CA ARG A 211 -9.29 -4.89 -2.45
C ARG A 211 -10.34 -3.79 -2.36
#